data_AF-A0A507QS26-F1
#
_entry.id   AF-A0A507QS26-F1
#
_cell.length_a   1.000
_cell.length_b   1.000
_cell.length_c   1.000
_cell.angle_alpha   90.00
_cell.angle_beta   90.00
_cell.angle_gamma   90.00
#
_symmetry.space_group_name_H-M   'P 1'
#
loop_
_entity.id
_entity.type
_entity.pdbx_description
1 polymer ?
#
loop_
_entity_poly.entity_id
_entity_poly.type
_entity_poly.pdbx_seq_one_letter_code
_entity_poly.pdbx_strand_id
1 'polypeptide(L)'
;MLARLTNIFTRSTSPSVLLVIGKFGATIHVLHLLPENGTIERFSLTTPSSTTTFRHRGAREQAREQIGTVTLHVGDGETANSFLDDVETRIRKLRNDSLSSSPAQLQTGSVEVTQLVQDVLQPAALDVIHEREERDRSMRATQTYPVFVVYIIRSSAGRSLIELTSFP
;
A
#
# COMPACT_ATOMS: atom_id res chain seq x y z
N MET A 1 -42.13 -22.55 -19.31
CA MET A 1 -40.78 -22.00 -19.56
C MET A 1 -40.60 -20.72 -18.75
N LEU A 2 -39.90 -20.79 -17.63
CA LEU A 2 -39.50 -19.63 -16.81
C LEU A 2 -38.27 -20.06 -15.99
N ALA A 3 -37.11 -20.15 -16.66
CA ALA A 3 -35.82 -20.24 -16.00
C ALA A 3 -35.16 -18.85 -16.12
N ARG A 4 -35.52 -17.95 -15.21
CA ARG A 4 -34.87 -16.64 -15.04
C ARG A 4 -34.59 -16.44 -13.56
N LEU A 5 -33.40 -15.87 -13.28
CA LEU A 5 -32.91 -15.29 -12.02
C LEU A 5 -32.09 -16.21 -11.08
N THR A 6 -30.91 -16.64 -11.52
CA THR A 6 -29.86 -17.14 -10.59
C THR A 6 -28.51 -16.47 -10.76
N ASN A 7 -28.45 -15.21 -11.21
CA ASN A 7 -27.16 -14.52 -11.31
C ASN A 7 -27.22 -13.02 -10.95
N ILE A 8 -27.52 -12.70 -9.68
CA ILE A 8 -27.60 -11.30 -9.21
C ILE A 8 -26.55 -10.92 -8.15
N PHE A 9 -25.82 -11.83 -7.49
CA PHE A 9 -24.92 -11.40 -6.40
C PHE A 9 -23.57 -12.14 -6.29
N THR A 10 -22.84 -12.32 -7.39
CA THR A 10 -21.38 -12.30 -7.25
C THR A 10 -20.99 -10.84 -7.02
N ARG A 11 -20.86 -10.42 -5.75
CA ARG A 11 -20.28 -9.11 -5.41
C ARG A 11 -18.94 -9.03 -6.13
N SER A 12 -18.85 -8.18 -7.15
CA SER A 12 -17.58 -7.89 -7.81
C SER A 12 -16.61 -7.42 -6.73
N THR A 13 -15.58 -8.22 -6.46
CA THR A 13 -14.54 -7.89 -5.50
C THR A 13 -13.44 -7.19 -6.29
N SER A 14 -13.03 -6.02 -5.83
CA SER A 14 -11.95 -5.26 -6.46
C SER A 14 -10.72 -5.40 -5.57
N PRO A 15 -9.89 -6.44 -5.75
CA PRO A 15 -8.70 -6.64 -4.94
C PRO A 15 -7.74 -5.45 -5.11
N SER A 16 -6.98 -5.17 -4.07
CA SER A 16 -5.91 -4.17 -4.09
C SER A 16 -4.91 -4.47 -2.97
N VAL A 17 -3.83 -3.69 -2.94
CA VAL A 17 -2.78 -3.81 -1.96
C VAL A 17 -2.35 -2.46 -1.42
N LEU A 18 -2.00 -2.45 -0.14
CA LEU A 18 -1.48 -1.29 0.57
C LEU A 18 -0.10 -1.62 1.14
N LEU A 19 0.81 -0.66 1.10
CA LEU A 19 1.97 -0.63 1.97
C LEU A 19 1.62 0.23 3.19
N VAL A 20 1.79 -0.32 4.38
CA VAL A 20 1.43 0.34 5.64
C VAL A 20 2.65 0.40 6.54
N ILE A 21 3.02 1.60 6.97
CA ILE A 21 3.99 1.81 8.04
C ILE A 21 3.26 2.26 9.31
N GLY A 22 3.58 1.62 10.42
CA GLY A 22 3.01 1.95 11.73
C GLY A 22 2.18 0.82 12.35
N LYS A 23 1.71 1.08 13.57
CA LYS A 23 1.01 0.10 14.38
C LYS A 23 -0.51 0.30 14.29
N PHE A 24 -1.23 -0.76 13.97
CA PHE A 24 -2.70 -0.78 14.09
C PHE A 24 -3.11 -0.54 15.55
N GLY A 25 -4.15 0.26 15.75
CA GLY A 25 -4.51 0.80 17.07
C GLY A 25 -3.81 2.10 17.45
N ALA A 26 -3.05 2.68 16.51
CA ALA A 26 -2.46 4.01 16.56
C ALA A 26 -2.62 4.69 15.18
N THR A 27 -1.74 5.66 14.88
CA THR A 27 -1.61 6.23 13.54
C THR A 27 -0.81 5.31 12.63
N ILE A 28 -1.37 5.00 11.47
CA ILE A 28 -0.72 4.31 10.37
C ILE A 28 -0.61 5.26 9.17
N HIS A 29 0.47 5.12 8.40
CA HIS A 29 0.64 5.81 7.12
C HIS A 29 0.59 4.78 6.01
N VAL A 30 -0.12 5.12 4.95
CA VAL A 30 -0.51 4.18 3.90
C VAL A 30 -0.07 4.73 2.55
N LEU A 31 0.56 3.86 1.76
CA LEU A 31 0.76 4.01 0.33
C LEU A 31 -0.09 2.95 -0.38
N HIS A 32 -0.99 3.39 -1.24
CA HIS A 32 -1.88 2.55 -2.03
C HIS A 32 -1.47 2.66 -3.50
N LEU A 33 -1.01 1.54 -4.06
CA LEU A 33 -0.69 1.46 -5.48
C LEU A 33 -1.89 0.83 -6.19
N LEU A 34 -2.61 1.62 -6.99
CA LEU A 34 -3.82 1.15 -7.66
C LEU A 34 -3.45 0.15 -8.76
N PRO A 35 -4.00 -1.08 -8.74
CA PRO A 35 -3.74 -2.07 -9.79
C PRO A 35 -4.17 -1.60 -11.17
N GLU A 36 -5.22 -0.78 -11.27
CA GLU A 36 -5.85 -0.46 -12.56
C GLU A 36 -5.04 0.50 -13.45
N ASN A 37 -4.31 1.42 -12.84
CA ASN A 37 -3.59 2.48 -13.55
C ASN A 37 -2.18 2.74 -13.00
N GLY A 38 -1.83 2.11 -11.87
CA GLY A 38 -0.57 2.34 -11.17
C GLY A 38 -0.49 3.73 -10.54
N THR A 39 -1.63 4.39 -10.30
CA THR A 39 -1.66 5.62 -9.49
C THR A 39 -1.24 5.30 -8.08
N ILE A 40 -0.39 6.16 -7.51
CA ILE A 40 0.06 6.05 -6.12
C ILE A 40 -0.74 7.05 -5.29
N GLU A 41 -1.42 6.53 -4.28
CA GLU A 41 -2.19 7.29 -3.30
C GLU A 41 -1.50 7.21 -1.94
N ARG A 42 -1.41 8.33 -1.22
CA ARG A 42 -0.88 8.37 0.14
C ARG A 42 -1.87 9.02 1.10
N PHE A 43 -2.03 8.42 2.28
CA PHE A 43 -2.87 8.97 3.34
C PHE A 43 -2.46 8.41 4.70
N SER A 44 -2.95 9.03 5.77
CA SER A 44 -2.72 8.57 7.15
C SER A 44 -4.05 8.32 7.84
N LEU A 45 -4.10 7.32 8.73
CA LEU A 45 -5.29 6.98 9.50
C LEU A 45 -4.92 6.78 10.95
N THR A 46 -5.65 7.44 11.85
CA THR A 46 -5.61 7.13 13.28
C THR A 46 -6.74 6.18 13.61
N THR A 47 -6.39 5.00 14.13
CA THR A 47 -7.34 3.94 14.46
C THR A 47 -7.47 3.80 15.98
N PRO A 48 -8.67 3.52 16.52
CA PRO A 48 -8.85 3.22 17.95
C PRO A 48 -7.97 2.04 18.37
N SER A 49 -7.46 2.02 19.60
CA SER A 49 -6.55 0.97 20.09
C SER A 49 -7.12 -0.45 20.07
N SER A 50 -8.45 -0.60 20.00
CA SER A 50 -9.13 -1.89 19.80
C SER A 50 -9.09 -2.40 18.37
N THR A 51 -8.61 -1.60 17.42
CA THR A 51 -8.59 -1.92 15.98
C THR A 51 -7.39 -2.81 15.66
N THR A 52 -7.68 -4.03 15.23
CA THR A 52 -6.64 -5.00 14.86
C THR A 52 -6.52 -5.21 13.35
N THR A 53 -7.52 -4.81 12.57
CA THR A 53 -7.58 -5.00 11.11
C THR A 53 -7.91 -3.70 10.37
N PHE A 54 -7.45 -3.59 9.13
CA PHE A 54 -7.71 -2.46 8.25
C PHE A 54 -9.16 -2.48 7.75
N ARG A 55 -9.86 -1.38 8.01
CA ARG A 55 -11.16 -1.10 7.41
C ARG A 55 -11.30 0.40 7.17
N HIS A 56 -11.38 0.79 5.90
CA HIS A 56 -11.48 2.20 5.53
C HIS A 56 -12.30 2.37 4.25
N ARG A 57 -13.29 3.28 4.26
CA ARG A 57 -14.10 3.66 3.07
C ARG A 57 -14.68 2.49 2.27
N GLY A 58 -15.10 1.44 2.99
CA GLY A 58 -15.67 0.24 2.38
C GLY A 58 -14.63 -0.80 1.95
N ALA A 59 -13.33 -0.46 1.95
CA ALA A 59 -12.25 -1.43 1.83
C ALA A 59 -12.09 -2.24 3.12
N ARG A 60 -11.80 -3.53 2.97
CA ARG A 60 -11.62 -4.49 4.07
C ARG A 60 -10.34 -5.27 3.88
N GLU A 61 -9.55 -5.43 4.94
CA GLU A 61 -8.42 -6.37 4.99
C GLU A 61 -8.87 -7.79 4.64
N GLN A 62 -8.04 -8.49 3.88
CA GLN A 62 -8.12 -9.93 3.63
C GLN A 62 -6.99 -10.66 4.31
N ALA A 63 -5.78 -10.15 4.11
CA ALA A 63 -4.56 -10.68 4.66
C ALA A 63 -3.55 -9.57 4.83
N ARG A 64 -2.54 -9.83 5.65
CA ARG A 64 -1.43 -8.91 5.89
C ARG A 64 -0.17 -9.70 6.16
N GLU A 65 0.93 -9.17 5.65
CA GLU A 65 2.27 -9.70 5.81
C GLU A 65 3.18 -8.59 6.31
N GLN A 66 3.97 -8.86 7.34
CA GLN A 66 5.04 -7.95 7.75
C GLN A 66 6.26 -8.23 6.89
N ILE A 67 6.69 -7.24 6.11
CA ILE A 67 7.85 -7.40 5.23
C ILE A 67 9.15 -6.89 5.87
N GLY A 68 9.06 -6.11 6.95
CA GLY A 68 10.22 -5.62 7.66
C GLY A 68 9.88 -4.62 8.76
N THR A 69 10.93 -3.99 9.28
CA THR A 69 10.85 -2.86 10.20
C THR A 69 11.77 -1.76 9.71
N VAL A 70 11.35 -0.51 9.86
CA VAL A 70 12.20 0.65 9.53
C VAL A 70 12.42 1.48 10.78
N THR A 71 13.67 1.87 11.02
CA THR A 71 14.04 2.82 12.07
C THR A 71 14.13 4.22 11.46
N LEU A 72 13.31 5.12 11.97
CA LEU A 72 13.27 6.52 11.57
C LEU A 72 14.06 7.36 12.58
N HIS A 73 14.96 8.20 12.08
CA HIS A 73 15.69 9.19 12.89
C HIS A 73 14.82 10.42 13.14
N VAL A 74 13.78 10.27 13.97
CA VAL A 74 12.78 11.32 14.23
C VAL A 74 13.39 12.60 14.82
N GLY A 75 14.50 12.49 15.55
CA GLY A 75 15.24 13.65 16.05
C GLY A 75 16.00 14.44 14.98
N ASP A 76 16.19 13.84 13.80
CA ASP A 76 16.76 14.46 12.60
C ASP A 76 15.67 14.93 11.62
N GLY A 77 14.40 14.82 12.01
CA GLY A 77 13.25 15.27 11.21
C GLY A 77 12.69 14.19 10.27
N GLU A 78 13.16 12.94 10.36
CA GLU A 78 12.56 11.85 9.58
C GLU A 78 11.12 11.57 10.01
N THR A 79 10.28 11.25 9.04
CA THR A 79 8.86 10.93 9.28
C THR A 79 8.47 9.68 8.49
N ALA A 80 7.34 9.08 8.86
CA ALA A 80 6.78 7.99 8.07
C ALA A 80 6.46 8.43 6.62
N ASN A 81 6.10 9.70 6.41
CA ASN A 81 5.89 10.24 5.06
C ASN A 81 7.18 10.30 4.25
N SER A 82 8.32 10.68 4.86
CA SER A 82 9.60 10.68 4.13
C SER A 82 10.04 9.26 3.76
N PHE A 83 9.76 8.26 4.58
CA PHE A 83 9.92 6.85 4.18
C PHE A 83 9.04 6.50 2.97
N LEU A 84 7.77 6.91 2.97
CA LEU A 84 6.87 6.64 1.84
C LEU A 84 7.27 7.43 0.56
N ASP A 85 7.90 8.60 0.68
CA ASP A 85 8.44 9.35 -0.45
C ASP A 85 9.59 8.59 -1.13
N ASP A 86 10.49 8.00 -0.35
CA ASP A 86 11.59 7.17 -0.87
C ASP A 86 11.05 5.92 -1.56
N VAL A 87 10.06 5.25 -0.95
CA VAL A 87 9.41 4.07 -1.55
C VAL A 87 8.69 4.44 -2.84
N GLU A 88 7.94 5.55 -2.86
CA GLU A 88 7.30 6.06 -4.07
C GLU A 88 8.33 6.34 -5.18
N THR A 89 9.48 6.92 -4.83
CA THR A 89 10.60 7.14 -5.76
C THR A 89 11.11 5.82 -6.33
N ARG A 90 11.27 4.80 -5.49
CA ARG A 90 11.73 3.47 -5.90
C ARG A 90 10.73 2.74 -6.80
N ILE A 91 9.43 2.84 -6.49
CA ILE A 91 8.33 2.32 -7.33
C ILE A 91 8.38 2.94 -8.72
N ARG A 92 8.52 4.27 -8.81
CA ARG A 92 8.58 4.99 -10.09
C ARG A 92 9.80 4.55 -10.90
N LYS A 93 10.96 4.36 -10.25
CA LYS A 93 12.17 3.85 -10.89
C LYS A 93 11.96 2.45 -11.48
N LEU A 94 11.49 1.49 -10.68
CA LEU A 94 11.22 0.12 -11.13
C LEU A 94 10.26 0.08 -12.33
N ARG A 95 9.23 0.93 -12.34
CA ARG A 95 8.29 1.03 -13.46
C ARG A 95 8.95 1.54 -14.74
N ASN A 96 9.79 2.57 -14.64
CA ASN A 96 10.51 3.11 -15.80
C ASN A 96 11.51 2.11 -16.39
N ASP A 97 12.20 1.36 -15.53
CA ASP A 97 13.14 0.31 -15.94
C ASP A 97 12.40 -0.86 -16.62
N SER A 98 11.21 -1.21 -16.11
CA SER A 98 10.34 -2.26 -16.68
C SER A 98 9.73 -1.87 -18.04
N LEU A 99 9.25 -0.62 -18.19
CA LEU A 99 8.73 -0.09 -19.45
C LEU A 99 9.80 -0.02 -20.55
N SER A 100 11.06 0.16 -20.15
CA SER A 100 12.21 0.08 -21.07
C SER A 100 12.47 -1.36 -21.55
N SER A 101 11.87 -2.37 -20.89
CA SER A 101 12.20 -3.78 -21.06
C SER A 101 11.08 -4.64 -21.70
N SER A 102 9.79 -4.30 -21.63
CA SER A 102 8.71 -4.90 -22.46
C SER A 102 7.31 -4.25 -22.26
N PRO A 103 6.45 -4.11 -23.31
CA PRO A 103 5.17 -3.41 -23.21
C PRO A 103 3.91 -4.29 -23.12
N ALA A 104 3.98 -5.56 -22.70
CA ALA A 104 2.82 -6.44 -22.68
C ALA A 104 2.59 -7.10 -21.31
N GLN A 105 1.51 -6.73 -20.62
CA GLN A 105 0.41 -7.64 -20.24
C GLN A 105 -0.63 -6.95 -19.35
N LEU A 106 -1.88 -6.95 -19.82
CA LEU A 106 -3.12 -6.70 -19.07
C LEU A 106 -3.76 -8.07 -18.83
N GLN A 107 -3.77 -8.59 -17.60
CA GLN A 107 -4.51 -9.82 -17.24
C GLN A 107 -4.96 -9.86 -15.77
N THR A 108 -6.26 -9.62 -15.56
CA THR A 108 -7.12 -10.11 -14.47
C THR A 108 -6.66 -9.84 -13.02
N GLY A 109 -7.42 -8.95 -12.37
CA GLY A 109 -7.11 -8.24 -11.11
C GLY A 109 -6.53 -8.97 -9.89
N SER A 110 -6.59 -10.30 -9.76
CA SER A 110 -5.90 -11.00 -8.65
C SER A 110 -4.46 -11.39 -8.99
N VAL A 111 -4.22 -11.75 -10.26
CA VAL A 111 -2.88 -12.04 -10.77
C VAL A 111 -2.10 -10.72 -10.83
N GLU A 112 -2.77 -9.64 -11.26
CA GLU A 112 -2.22 -8.27 -11.24
C GLU A 112 -1.78 -7.81 -9.85
N VAL A 113 -2.58 -8.02 -8.79
CA VAL A 113 -2.18 -7.62 -7.43
C VAL A 113 -0.97 -8.40 -6.93
N THR A 114 -0.88 -9.70 -7.25
CA THR A 114 0.26 -10.52 -6.82
C THR A 114 1.55 -10.07 -7.53
N GLN A 115 1.49 -9.87 -8.84
CA GLN A 115 2.61 -9.32 -9.63
C GLN A 115 3.00 -7.93 -9.14
N LEU A 116 2.02 -7.06 -8.87
CA LEU A 116 2.26 -5.72 -8.34
C LEU A 116 3.02 -5.74 -7.01
N VAL A 117 2.74 -6.71 -6.15
CA VAL A 117 3.48 -6.87 -4.89
C VAL A 117 4.89 -7.37 -5.15
N GLN A 118 5.02 -8.47 -5.91
CA GLN A 118 6.29 -9.16 -6.10
C GLN A 118 7.29 -8.38 -6.93
N ASP A 119 6.84 -7.69 -7.97
CA ASP A 119 7.71 -7.03 -8.94
C ASP A 119 7.95 -5.56 -8.63
N VAL A 120 7.07 -4.94 -7.83
CA VAL A 120 7.09 -3.48 -7.60
C VAL A 120 7.08 -3.12 -6.12
N LEU A 121 5.99 -3.43 -5.40
CA LEU A 121 5.77 -2.87 -4.07
C LEU A 121 6.76 -3.40 -3.03
N GLN A 122 6.97 -4.72 -3.00
CA GLN A 122 7.85 -5.37 -2.04
C GLN A 122 9.34 -5.06 -2.33
N PRO A 123 9.85 -5.18 -3.58
CA PRO A 123 11.21 -4.75 -3.89
C PRO A 123 11.47 -3.29 -3.54
N ALA A 124 10.55 -2.38 -3.89
CA ALA A 124 10.69 -0.97 -3.57
C ALA A 124 10.77 -0.70 -2.06
N ALA A 125 9.91 -1.35 -1.28
CA ALA A 125 9.89 -1.17 0.17
C ALA A 125 11.12 -1.79 0.86
N LEU A 126 11.52 -2.99 0.44
CA LEU A 126 12.69 -3.68 0.98
C LEU A 126 13.99 -2.93 0.66
N ASP A 127 14.15 -2.42 -0.55
CA ASP A 127 15.28 -1.57 -0.93
C ASP A 127 15.44 -0.39 0.04
N VAL A 128 14.36 0.33 0.32
CA VAL A 128 14.38 1.48 1.24
C VAL A 128 14.60 1.05 2.68
N ILE A 129 14.07 -0.11 3.11
CA ILE A 129 14.33 -0.65 4.45
C ILE A 129 15.82 -0.95 4.61
N HIS A 130 16.44 -1.69 3.68
CA HIS A 130 17.85 -2.04 3.73
C HIS A 130 18.74 -0.81 3.64
N GLU A 131 18.46 0.11 2.70
CA GLU A 131 19.22 1.35 2.58
C GLU A 131 19.21 2.15 3.88
N ARG A 132 18.08 2.15 4.61
CA ARG A 132 17.96 2.84 5.88
C ARG A 132 18.59 2.11 7.06
N GLU A 133 18.66 0.78 7.01
CA GLU A 133 19.31 -0.08 8.00
C GLU A 133 20.84 0.06 7.95
N GLU A 134 21.41 0.20 6.75
CA GLU A 134 22.85 0.35 6.54
C GLU A 134 23.42 1.72 6.93
N ARG A 135 22.55 2.68 7.31
CA ARG A 135 22.98 4.04 7.67
C ARG A 135 23.63 4.09 9.04
N ASP A 136 24.51 5.06 9.19
CA ASP A 136 25.05 5.41 10.50
C ASP A 136 23.92 5.72 11.49
N ARG A 137 24.07 5.17 12.69
CA ARG A 137 23.10 5.37 13.76
C ARG A 137 23.03 6.84 14.14
N SER A 138 21.82 7.41 14.16
CA SER A 138 21.62 8.76 14.68
C SER A 138 21.98 8.86 16.16
N MET A 139 22.61 9.98 16.53
CA MET A 139 22.84 10.34 17.94
C MET A 139 21.58 10.95 18.59
N ARG A 140 20.52 11.19 17.82
CA ARG A 140 19.25 11.76 18.29
C ARG A 140 18.18 10.68 18.45
N ALA A 141 16.96 11.12 18.78
CA ALA A 141 15.83 10.23 18.98
C ALA A 141 15.52 9.41 17.71
N THR A 142 15.27 8.12 17.90
CA THR A 142 14.90 7.18 16.84
C THR A 142 13.61 6.47 17.19
N GLN A 143 12.83 6.09 16.18
CA GLN A 143 11.64 5.27 16.37
C GLN A 143 11.53 4.18 15.31
N THR A 144 11.29 2.95 15.76
CA THR A 144 11.15 1.80 14.87
C THR A 144 9.69 1.50 14.61
N TYR A 145 9.33 1.33 13.34
CA TYR A 145 7.98 1.01 12.91
C TYR A 145 7.97 -0.28 12.09
N PRO A 146 6.97 -1.14 12.28
CA PRO A 146 6.73 -2.25 11.37
C PRO A 146 6.20 -1.74 10.04
N VAL A 147 6.60 -2.43 8.96
CA VAL A 147 6.14 -2.19 7.59
C VAL A 147 5.40 -3.44 7.11
N PHE A 148 4.18 -3.25 6.63
CA PHE A 148 3.28 -4.32 6.22
C PHE A 148 2.84 -4.15 4.77
N VAL A 149 2.68 -5.27 4.08
CA VAL A 149 1.85 -5.38 2.88
C VAL A 149 0.46 -5.86 3.32
N VAL A 150 -0.58 -5.10 2.98
CA VAL A 150 -1.96 -5.38 3.38
C VAL A 150 -2.82 -5.59 2.14
N TYR A 151 -3.33 -6.80 1.97
CA TYR A 151 -4.24 -7.17 0.90
C TYR A 151 -5.66 -6.77 1.30
N ILE A 152 -6.35 -6.05 0.42
CA ILE A 152 -7.70 -5.55 0.67
C ILE A 152 -8.66 -5.92 -0.45
N ILE A 153 -9.95 -6.00 -0.12
CA ILE A 153 -11.04 -5.93 -1.10
C ILE A 153 -11.67 -4.54 -1.00
N ARG A 154 -11.65 -3.80 -2.11
CA ARG A 154 -12.36 -2.51 -2.26
C ARG A 154 -13.81 -2.74 -2.66
N SER A 155 -14.65 -1.74 -2.42
CA SER A 155 -16.05 -1.75 -2.83
C SER A 155 -16.24 -1.65 -4.34
N SER A 156 -15.28 -1.05 -5.06
CA SER A 156 -15.28 -0.88 -6.51
C SER A 156 -13.87 -0.60 -7.02
N ALA A 157 -13.60 -1.00 -8.26
CA ALA A 157 -12.36 -0.72 -8.98
C ALA A 157 -12.21 0.80 -9.17
N GLY A 158 -10.97 1.29 -9.11
CA GLY A 158 -10.65 2.72 -9.26
C GLY A 158 -11.16 3.66 -8.16
N ARG A 159 -11.81 3.14 -7.10
CA ARG A 159 -12.22 3.98 -5.97
C ARG A 159 -11.00 4.40 -5.16
N SER A 160 -10.75 5.70 -5.16
CA SER A 160 -9.72 6.32 -4.32
C SER A 160 -10.01 6.09 -2.84
N LEU A 161 -8.95 5.81 -2.08
CA LEU A 161 -9.02 5.80 -0.62
C LEU A 161 -8.77 7.19 -0.03
N ILE A 162 -8.40 8.17 -0.84
CA ILE A 162 -8.19 9.56 -0.44
C ILE A 162 -9.51 10.34 -0.52
N GLU A 163 -9.71 11.33 0.36
CA GLU A 163 -10.76 12.33 0.21
C GLU A 163 -10.52 13.18 -1.03
N LEU A 164 -11.42 13.09 -2.02
CA LEU A 164 -11.61 14.22 -2.92
C LEU A 164 -12.29 15.29 -2.07
N THR A 165 -11.52 16.14 -1.40
CA THR A 165 -12.06 17.39 -0.90
C THR A 165 -12.39 18.24 -2.12
N SER A 166 -13.59 18.05 -2.67
CA SER A 166 -14.22 19.08 -3.47
C SER A 166 -14.44 20.25 -2.53
N PHE A 167 -13.53 21.22 -2.54
CA PHE A 167 -13.81 22.52 -1.97
C PHE A 167 -14.71 23.29 -2.96
N PRO A 168 -15.77 23.96 -2.47
CA PRO A 168 -16.63 24.81 -3.28
C PRO A 168 -15.91 26.06 -3.81
#